data_AF-A0A6P6L6L7-F1
#
_entry.id   AF-A0A6P6L6L7-F1
#
_cell.length_a   1.000
_cell.length_b   1.000
_cell.length_c   1.000
_cell.angle_alpha   90.00
_cell.angle_beta   90.00
_cell.angle_gamma   90.00
#
_symmetry.space_group_name_H-M   'P 1'
#
loop_
_entity.id
_entity.type
_entity.pdbx_description
1 polymer ?
#
loop_
_entity_poly.entity_id
_entity_poly.type
_entity_poly.pdbx_seq_one_letter_code
_entity_poly.pdbx_strand_id
1 'polypeptide(L)'
;MDEETFIRVHLDVTKCLNDVIQSFQEFSHTLMCAAQTLCLQELHHFVQMYVQAEKKQLEKQQPLEKDSVHLLRVISTCRQLRFLAPQLNNPDINNNDDFPNIIHMLEEMEDHVLSIVQKMIKHAAQAFLRHYLKKGGEQIQGLTEEIQKQCASLPQTDVGKEIKQIFVNVSYDCVSRMYLDCLIKSKFSRLKRRWGNVGERISEDILSLHNTFTELNVSADQKNHLLQRLSEVLLHTDVDALKITCCAFFRDFPQESEQYVPGLLRWRGVFSERQVREVLDVSREFSLGLKPRHVTSQPLKGLFCCL
;
A
#
# COMPACT_ATOMS: atom_id res chain seq x y z
N MET A 1 15.09 -15.57 12.38
CA MET A 1 15.38 -14.30 13.06
C MET A 1 14.57 -14.32 14.34
N ASP A 2 15.19 -14.03 15.49
CA ASP A 2 14.42 -13.91 16.72
C ASP A 2 13.62 -12.60 16.74
N GLU A 3 12.52 -12.63 17.48
CA GLU A 3 11.57 -11.53 17.66
C GLU A 3 12.25 -10.29 18.24
N GLU A 4 13.18 -10.50 19.17
CA GLU A 4 13.96 -9.46 19.84
C GLU A 4 14.74 -8.61 18.83
N THR A 5 15.47 -9.25 17.91
CA THR A 5 16.27 -8.56 16.88
C THR A 5 15.42 -7.70 15.93
N PHE A 6 14.15 -8.05 15.72
CA PHE A 6 13.24 -7.27 14.87
C PHE A 6 12.78 -5.96 15.55
N ILE A 7 12.54 -5.99 16.86
CA ILE A 7 11.96 -4.85 17.59
C ILE A 7 12.97 -4.06 18.43
N ARG A 8 14.18 -4.61 18.63
CA ARG A 8 15.18 -4.10 19.58
C ARG A 8 15.45 -2.60 19.49
N VAL A 9 15.66 -2.06 18.28
CA VAL A 9 16.07 -0.66 18.12
C VAL A 9 15.05 0.32 18.71
N HIS A 10 13.77 0.19 18.36
CA HIS A 10 12.76 1.13 18.87
C HIS A 10 12.44 0.87 20.35
N LEU A 11 12.52 -0.38 20.81
CA LEU A 11 12.34 -0.70 22.23
C LEU A 11 13.45 -0.10 23.10
N ASP A 12 14.71 -0.25 22.70
CA ASP A 12 15.87 0.27 23.43
C ASP A 12 15.80 1.80 23.52
N VAL A 13 15.46 2.48 22.43
CA VAL A 13 15.26 3.94 22.40
C VAL A 13 14.10 4.35 23.30
N THR A 14 12.93 3.71 23.15
CA THR A 14 11.73 4.03 23.94
C THR A 14 12.01 3.87 25.43
N LYS A 15 12.63 2.76 25.83
CA LYS A 15 12.96 2.49 27.21
C LYS A 15 13.95 3.50 27.76
N CYS A 16 15.04 3.77 27.04
CA CYS A 16 16.06 4.73 27.47
C CYS A 16 15.46 6.12 27.75
N LEU A 17 14.62 6.62 26.84
CA LEU A 17 14.01 7.94 26.99
C LEU A 17 12.97 7.97 28.11
N ASN A 18 12.13 6.94 28.22
CA ASN A 18 11.10 6.86 29.26
C ASN A 18 11.70 6.71 30.67
N ASP A 19 12.75 5.90 30.83
CA ASP A 19 13.43 5.71 32.11
C ASP A 19 13.99 7.05 32.65
N VAL A 20 14.53 7.89 31.75
CA VAL A 20 15.00 9.25 32.10
C VAL A 20 13.84 10.13 32.56
N ILE A 21 12.75 10.18 31.79
CA ILE A 21 11.59 11.02 32.12
C ILE A 21 10.97 10.61 33.45
N GLN A 22 10.79 9.31 33.66
CA GLN A 22 10.22 8.77 34.89
C GLN A 22 11.12 9.10 36.10
N SER A 23 12.44 8.99 35.94
CA SER A 23 13.38 9.35 37.01
C SER A 23 13.24 10.82 37.42
N PHE A 24 13.04 11.74 36.48
CA PHE A 24 12.85 13.16 36.79
C PHE A 24 11.46 13.50 37.34
N GLN A 25 10.43 12.73 36.97
CA GLN A 25 9.07 12.85 37.49
C GLN A 25 9.00 12.62 39.00
N GLU A 26 9.83 11.72 39.54
CA GLU A 26 9.92 11.46 40.98
C GLU A 26 10.34 12.70 41.79
N PHE A 27 11.04 13.65 41.18
CA PHE A 27 11.51 14.87 41.85
C PHE A 27 10.55 16.04 41.68
N SER A 28 10.14 16.35 40.44
CA SER A 28 9.14 17.40 40.18
C SER A 28 8.61 17.38 38.75
N HIS A 29 7.41 17.93 38.56
CA HIS A 29 6.81 18.13 37.24
C HIS A 29 7.68 19.02 36.33
N THR A 30 8.25 20.10 36.86
CA THR A 30 9.10 21.01 36.06
C THR A 30 10.34 20.30 35.53
N LEU A 31 10.98 19.46 36.35
CA LEU A 31 12.14 18.67 35.91
C LEU A 31 11.74 17.60 34.89
N MET A 32 10.59 16.96 35.06
CA MET A 32 10.03 16.04 34.06
C MET A 32 9.84 16.72 32.71
N CYS A 33 9.25 17.93 32.67
CA CYS A 33 9.04 18.64 31.40
C CYS A 33 10.35 19.09 30.75
N ALA A 34 11.35 19.48 31.55
CA ALA A 34 12.69 19.75 31.05
C ALA A 34 13.34 18.48 30.47
N ALA A 35 13.21 17.34 31.16
CA ALA A 35 13.70 16.05 30.69
C ALA A 35 13.01 15.62 29.38
N GLN A 36 11.69 15.79 29.25
CA GLN A 36 10.96 15.54 28.00
C GLN A 36 11.53 16.33 26.82
N THR A 37 11.84 17.62 27.04
CA THR A 37 12.43 18.48 26.00
C THR A 37 13.80 17.99 25.57
N LEU A 38 14.66 17.61 26.53
CA LEU A 38 15.98 17.03 26.25
C LEU A 38 15.86 15.68 25.53
N CYS A 39 14.94 14.82 25.97
CA CYS A 39 14.67 13.53 25.32
C CYS A 39 14.18 13.70 23.88
N LEU A 40 13.41 14.75 23.58
CA LEU A 40 12.99 15.06 22.21
C LEU A 40 14.19 15.49 21.33
N GLN A 41 15.10 16.30 21.87
CA GLN A 41 16.34 16.70 21.19
C GLN A 41 17.25 15.49 20.91
N GLU A 42 17.42 14.60 21.90
CA GLU A 42 18.20 13.37 21.74
C GLU A 42 17.54 12.41 20.75
N LEU A 43 16.19 12.31 20.76
CA LEU A 43 15.46 11.55 19.76
C LEU A 43 15.68 12.14 18.35
N HIS A 44 15.67 13.46 18.20
CA HIS A 44 15.96 14.12 16.93
C HIS A 44 17.35 13.74 16.42
N HIS A 45 18.38 13.86 17.27
CA HIS A 45 19.74 13.47 16.92
C HIS A 45 19.84 11.99 16.55
N PHE A 46 19.23 11.11 17.33
CA PHE A 46 19.19 9.68 17.06
C PHE A 46 18.54 9.38 15.70
N VAL A 47 17.36 9.95 15.42
CA VAL A 47 16.64 9.76 14.15
C VAL A 47 17.47 10.20 12.97
N GLN A 48 18.14 11.36 13.07
CA GLN A 48 19.03 11.86 12.03
C GLN A 48 20.14 10.84 11.72
N MET A 49 20.81 10.34 12.75
CA MET A 49 21.89 9.36 12.61
C MET A 49 21.38 8.01 12.09
N TYR A 50 20.23 7.55 12.57
CA TYR A 50 19.58 6.33 12.13
C TYR A 50 19.23 6.38 10.64
N VAL A 51 18.53 7.43 10.20
CA VAL A 51 18.13 7.60 8.79
C VAL A 51 19.37 7.66 7.88
N GLN A 52 20.43 8.37 8.28
CA GLN A 52 21.67 8.43 7.50
C GLN A 52 22.34 7.06 7.40
N ALA A 53 22.43 6.31 8.50
CA ALA A 53 23.03 4.98 8.52
C ALA A 53 22.25 3.99 7.63
N GLU A 54 20.92 4.00 7.74
CA GLU A 54 20.05 3.13 6.96
C GLU A 54 20.06 3.49 5.47
N LYS A 55 20.00 4.79 5.10
CA LYS A 55 20.16 5.21 3.69
C LYS A 55 21.47 4.72 3.09
N LYS A 56 22.58 4.88 3.81
CA LYS A 56 23.90 4.39 3.38
C LYS A 56 23.96 2.87 3.25
N GLN A 57 23.26 2.13 4.11
CA GLN A 57 23.16 0.68 4.02
C GLN A 57 22.32 0.25 2.80
N LEU A 58 21.20 0.92 2.56
CA LEU A 58 20.31 0.67 1.43
C LEU A 58 20.94 1.02 0.08
N GLU A 59 21.83 1.99 0.01
CA GLU A 59 22.56 2.35 -1.22
C GLU A 59 23.62 1.31 -1.61
N LYS A 60 24.21 0.62 -0.63
CA LYS A 60 25.24 -0.40 -0.89
C LYS A 60 24.69 -1.70 -1.47
N GLN A 61 23.41 -1.97 -1.28
CA GLN A 61 22.76 -3.21 -1.71
C GLN A 61 22.05 -2.99 -3.04
N GLN A 62 22.19 -3.94 -3.97
CA GLN A 62 21.36 -3.92 -5.18
C GLN A 62 19.88 -3.99 -4.80
N PRO A 63 18.98 -3.22 -5.44
CA PRO A 63 17.57 -3.15 -5.06
C PRO A 63 16.84 -4.50 -4.96
N LEU A 64 17.29 -5.51 -5.71
CA LEU A 64 16.67 -6.83 -5.80
C LEU A 64 17.30 -7.88 -4.86
N GLU A 65 18.43 -7.55 -4.23
CA GLU A 65 19.15 -8.42 -3.28
C GLU A 65 18.94 -7.99 -1.83
N LYS A 66 18.10 -6.98 -1.61
CA LYS A 66 17.81 -6.46 -0.27
C LYS A 66 17.03 -7.49 0.53
N ASP A 67 17.44 -7.68 1.78
CA ASP A 67 16.71 -8.52 2.72
C ASP A 67 15.36 -7.87 3.05
N SER A 68 14.27 -8.50 2.59
CA SER A 68 12.89 -8.06 2.86
C SER A 68 12.63 -7.87 4.35
N VAL A 69 13.21 -8.72 5.21
CA VAL A 69 13.02 -8.64 6.66
C VAL A 69 13.69 -7.39 7.22
N HIS A 70 14.87 -7.04 6.73
CA HIS A 70 15.54 -5.80 7.08
C HIS A 70 14.73 -4.56 6.68
N LEU A 71 14.17 -4.54 5.45
CA LEU A 71 13.32 -3.42 5.00
C LEU A 71 12.09 -3.27 5.88
N LEU A 72 11.42 -4.38 6.21
CA LEU A 72 10.25 -4.37 7.10
C LEU A 72 10.59 -3.93 8.52
N ARG A 73 11.80 -4.26 9.01
CA ARG A 73 12.33 -3.75 10.28
C ARG A 73 12.53 -2.24 10.28
N VAL A 74 13.01 -1.66 9.18
CA VAL A 74 13.18 -0.21 9.07
C VAL A 74 11.83 0.49 9.11
N ILE A 75 10.83 -0.01 8.35
CA ILE A 75 9.45 0.51 8.41
C ILE A 75 8.91 0.43 9.84
N SER A 76 9.10 -0.72 10.50
CA SER A 76 8.69 -0.91 11.89
C SER A 76 9.32 0.11 12.83
N THR A 77 10.63 0.31 12.75
CA THR A 77 11.35 1.22 13.62
C THR A 77 10.87 2.65 13.41
N CYS A 78 10.72 3.09 12.15
CA CYS A 78 10.25 4.44 11.85
C CYS A 78 8.85 4.70 12.42
N ARG A 79 7.91 3.77 12.22
CA ARG A 79 6.55 3.91 12.75
C ARG A 79 6.52 4.00 14.27
N GLN A 80 7.24 3.12 14.95
CA GLN A 80 7.24 3.09 16.42
C GLN A 80 7.87 4.37 16.99
N LEU A 81 8.93 4.90 16.38
CA LEU A 81 9.51 6.19 16.77
C LEU A 81 8.57 7.38 16.50
N ARG A 82 7.75 7.33 15.44
CA ARG A 82 6.70 8.32 15.21
C ARG A 82 5.59 8.26 16.24
N PHE A 83 5.27 7.09 16.79
CA PHE A 83 4.33 6.97 17.91
C PHE A 83 4.92 7.45 19.24
N LEU A 84 6.25 7.37 19.39
CA LEU A 84 6.96 7.86 20.57
C LEU A 84 7.06 9.39 20.60
N ALA A 85 7.41 10.03 19.47
CA ALA A 85 7.69 11.47 19.43
C ALA A 85 6.57 12.38 20.02
N PRO A 86 5.26 12.13 19.79
CA PRO A 86 4.18 12.90 20.40
C PRO A 86 4.13 12.79 21.93
N GLN A 87 4.60 11.69 22.51
CA GLN A 87 4.61 11.47 23.96
C GLN A 87 5.70 12.31 24.66
N LEU A 88 6.73 12.70 23.91
CA LEU A 88 7.83 13.54 24.37
C LEU A 88 7.56 15.04 24.12
N ASN A 89 6.67 15.35 23.18
CA ASN A 89 6.36 16.73 22.82
C ASN A 89 5.47 17.38 23.89
N ASN A 90 5.97 18.44 24.52
CA ASN A 90 5.22 19.22 25.49
C ASN A 90 4.82 20.58 24.85
N PRO A 91 3.52 20.78 24.50
CA PRO A 91 3.08 22.00 23.82
C PRO A 91 3.18 23.25 24.70
N ASP A 92 3.30 23.10 26.02
CA ASP A 92 3.42 24.22 26.97
C ASP A 92 4.84 24.79 27.02
N ILE A 93 5.83 24.07 26.46
CA ILE A 93 7.23 24.50 26.35
C ILE A 93 7.52 24.81 24.88
N ASN A 94 7.40 26.09 24.56
CA ASN A 94 7.85 26.82 23.37
C ASN A 94 8.35 26.00 22.15
N ASN A 95 7.69 26.22 20.99
CA ASN A 95 8.01 25.78 19.62
C ASN A 95 9.45 25.28 19.41
N ASN A 96 9.65 23.97 19.59
CA ASN A 96 10.86 23.30 19.13
C ASN A 96 10.57 22.65 17.78
N ASP A 97 11.33 23.02 16.75
CA ASP A 97 11.22 22.47 15.40
C ASP A 97 11.60 20.97 15.34
N ASP A 98 12.16 20.42 16.43
CA ASP A 98 12.55 19.00 16.51
C ASP A 98 11.38 18.04 16.27
N PHE A 99 10.20 18.28 16.86
CA PHE A 99 9.05 17.38 16.68
C PHE A 99 8.62 17.24 15.21
N PRO A 100 8.29 18.32 14.47
CA PRO A 100 7.92 18.20 13.07
C PRO A 100 9.06 17.65 12.21
N ASN A 101 10.32 17.97 12.52
CA ASN A 101 11.49 17.44 11.80
C ASN A 101 11.66 15.93 11.98
N ILE A 102 11.48 15.41 13.21
CA ILE A 102 11.49 13.96 13.50
C ILE A 102 10.42 13.26 12.66
N ILE A 103 9.18 13.74 12.71
CA ILE A 103 8.07 13.11 11.98
C ILE A 103 8.37 13.09 10.48
N HIS A 104 8.81 14.22 9.93
CA HIS A 104 9.13 14.32 8.50
C HIS A 104 10.24 13.34 8.08
N MET A 105 11.36 13.27 8.80
CA MET A 105 12.45 12.36 8.46
C MET A 105 12.05 10.88 8.52
N LEU A 106 11.22 10.50 9.50
CA LEU A 106 10.73 9.14 9.65
C LEU A 106 9.74 8.77 8.54
N GLU A 107 8.82 9.68 8.18
CA GLU A 107 7.90 9.51 7.06
C GLU A 107 8.64 9.35 5.72
N GLU A 108 9.60 10.23 5.44
CA GLU A 108 10.41 10.12 4.21
C GLU A 108 11.17 8.79 4.13
N MET A 109 11.67 8.31 5.28
CA MET A 109 12.37 7.03 5.34
C MET A 109 11.42 5.85 5.11
N GLU A 110 10.22 5.87 5.72
CA GLU A 110 9.17 4.88 5.47
C GLU A 110 8.81 4.83 3.99
N ASP A 111 8.54 5.97 3.37
CA ASP A 111 8.18 6.08 1.96
C ASP A 111 9.29 5.57 1.04
N HIS A 112 10.55 5.91 1.37
CA HIS A 112 11.71 5.43 0.62
C HIS A 112 11.81 3.89 0.67
N VAL A 113 11.68 3.31 1.86
CA VAL A 113 11.76 1.85 2.05
C VAL A 113 10.56 1.14 1.43
N LEU A 114 9.34 1.68 1.56
CA LEU A 114 8.14 1.16 0.91
C LEU A 114 8.28 1.17 -0.61
N SER A 115 8.88 2.20 -1.21
CA SER A 115 9.19 2.26 -2.64
C SER A 115 10.14 1.14 -3.09
N ILE A 116 11.13 0.80 -2.25
CA ILE A 116 12.03 -0.33 -2.50
C ILE A 116 11.26 -1.66 -2.45
N VAL A 117 10.48 -1.88 -1.39
CA VAL A 117 9.65 -3.09 -1.22
C VAL A 117 8.70 -3.28 -2.42
N GLN A 118 8.02 -2.22 -2.82
CA GLN A 118 7.15 -2.21 -4.02
C GLN A 118 7.92 -2.61 -5.28
N LYS A 119 9.13 -2.07 -5.51
CA LYS A 119 9.95 -2.42 -6.68
C LYS A 119 10.36 -3.89 -6.68
N MET A 120 10.76 -4.42 -5.52
CA MET A 120 11.11 -5.84 -5.36
C MET A 120 9.92 -6.75 -5.70
N ILE A 121 8.76 -6.47 -5.10
CA ILE A 121 7.56 -7.27 -5.34
C ILE A 121 7.12 -7.17 -6.80
N LYS A 122 7.11 -5.96 -7.38
CA LYS A 122 6.78 -5.77 -8.81
C LYS A 122 7.70 -6.58 -9.72
N HIS A 123 9.00 -6.59 -9.44
CA HIS A 123 9.96 -7.37 -10.22
C HIS A 123 9.70 -8.88 -10.10
N ALA A 124 9.54 -9.39 -8.88
CA ALA A 124 9.25 -10.81 -8.63
C ALA A 124 7.92 -11.24 -9.30
N ALA A 125 6.85 -10.48 -9.06
CA ALA A 125 5.55 -10.72 -9.66
C ALA A 125 5.61 -10.68 -11.19
N GLN A 126 6.29 -9.68 -11.77
CA GLN A 126 6.43 -9.59 -13.23
C GLN A 126 7.20 -10.78 -13.82
N ALA A 127 8.29 -11.20 -13.20
CA ALA A 127 9.08 -12.34 -13.66
C ALA A 127 8.22 -13.62 -13.67
N PHE A 128 7.53 -13.88 -12.56
CA PHE A 128 6.63 -15.01 -12.40
C PHE A 128 5.48 -14.98 -13.41
N LEU A 129 4.73 -13.87 -13.45
CA LEU A 129 3.53 -13.73 -14.30
C LEU A 129 3.85 -13.79 -15.79
N ARG A 130 4.99 -13.24 -16.21
CA ARG A 130 5.46 -13.39 -17.60
C ARG A 130 5.70 -14.86 -17.94
N HIS A 131 6.23 -15.64 -17.01
CA HIS A 131 6.47 -17.06 -17.21
C HIS A 131 5.15 -17.85 -17.23
N TYR A 132 4.31 -17.67 -16.22
CA TYR A 132 2.97 -18.25 -16.09
C TYR A 132 2.13 -18.05 -17.36
N LEU A 133 1.98 -16.79 -17.82
CA LEU A 133 1.19 -16.46 -19.00
C LEU A 133 1.84 -16.95 -20.31
N LYS A 134 3.16 -17.14 -20.37
CA LYS A 134 3.86 -17.55 -21.61
C LYS A 134 4.10 -19.03 -21.77
N LYS A 135 4.50 -19.76 -20.73
CA LYS A 135 4.97 -21.15 -20.87
C LYS A 135 3.95 -22.21 -20.45
N GLY A 136 3.01 -21.88 -19.57
CA GLY A 136 2.03 -22.84 -19.04
C GLY A 136 2.69 -23.90 -18.13
N GLY A 137 1.94 -24.41 -17.17
CA GLY A 137 2.40 -25.45 -16.22
C GLY A 137 2.61 -24.97 -14.78
N GLU A 138 2.84 -23.68 -14.57
CA GLU A 138 2.87 -23.09 -13.22
C GLU A 138 1.45 -22.74 -12.75
N GLN A 139 1.19 -22.94 -11.46
CA GLN A 139 -0.04 -22.45 -10.82
C GLN A 139 0.19 -21.04 -10.29
N ILE A 140 -0.80 -20.16 -10.38
CA ILE A 140 -0.73 -18.78 -9.84
C ILE A 140 -0.32 -18.76 -8.36
N GLN A 141 -0.58 -19.86 -7.64
CA GLN A 141 -0.26 -20.07 -6.23
C GLN A 141 1.23 -19.99 -5.89
N GLY A 142 2.14 -20.28 -6.83
CA GLY A 142 3.58 -20.15 -6.58
C GLY A 142 4.00 -18.71 -6.24
N LEU A 143 3.29 -17.70 -6.78
CA LEU A 143 3.52 -16.30 -6.44
C LEU A 143 3.08 -15.98 -5.00
N THR A 144 1.96 -16.56 -4.58
CA THR A 144 1.41 -16.32 -3.25
C THR A 144 2.15 -17.09 -2.16
N GLU A 145 2.70 -18.26 -2.47
CA GLU A 145 3.54 -19.04 -1.54
C GLU A 145 4.80 -18.28 -1.12
N GLU A 146 5.45 -17.58 -2.06
CA GLU A 146 6.61 -16.76 -1.72
C GLU A 146 6.22 -15.60 -0.79
N ILE A 147 5.08 -14.95 -1.04
CA ILE A 147 4.56 -13.89 -0.16
C ILE A 147 4.22 -14.44 1.22
N GLN A 148 3.59 -15.62 1.30
CA GLN A 148 3.28 -16.30 2.56
C GLN A 148 4.56 -16.62 3.35
N LYS A 149 5.60 -17.11 2.68
CA LYS A 149 6.90 -17.40 3.30
C LYS A 149 7.56 -16.15 3.88
N GLN A 150 7.48 -15.03 3.17
CA GLN A 150 7.95 -13.73 3.68
C GLN A 150 7.11 -13.24 4.86
N CYS A 151 5.80 -13.47 4.87
CA CYS A 151 4.96 -13.15 6.03
C CYS A 151 5.27 -14.03 7.25
N ALA A 152 5.60 -15.31 7.02
CA ALA A 152 5.91 -16.26 8.08
C ALA A 152 7.24 -15.97 8.78
N SER A 153 8.14 -15.19 8.16
CA SER A 153 9.40 -14.77 8.78
C SER A 153 9.24 -13.58 9.74
N LEU A 154 8.08 -12.93 9.74
CA LEU A 154 7.78 -11.81 10.63
C LEU A 154 7.38 -12.28 12.04
N PRO A 155 7.72 -11.50 13.07
CA PRO A 155 7.32 -11.81 14.45
C PRO A 155 5.80 -11.79 14.60
N GLN A 156 5.28 -12.52 15.59
CA GLN A 156 3.84 -12.62 15.88
C GLN A 156 3.35 -11.56 16.89
N THR A 157 4.20 -10.59 17.24
CA THR A 157 3.84 -9.42 18.05
C THR A 157 2.81 -8.55 17.36
N ASP A 158 2.16 -7.65 18.08
CA ASP A 158 1.22 -6.70 17.48
C ASP A 158 1.91 -5.78 16.47
N VAL A 159 3.16 -5.38 16.75
CA VAL A 159 4.02 -4.67 15.78
C VAL A 159 4.28 -5.54 14.55
N GLY A 160 4.62 -6.82 14.72
CA GLY A 160 4.81 -7.75 13.61
C GLY A 160 3.56 -7.94 12.75
N LYS A 161 2.38 -8.02 13.37
CA LYS A 161 1.08 -8.10 12.67
C LYS A 161 0.78 -6.83 11.87
N GLU A 162 1.06 -5.65 12.43
CA GLU A 162 0.91 -4.37 11.74
C GLU A 162 1.79 -4.33 10.48
N ILE A 163 3.06 -4.69 10.61
CA ILE A 163 4.01 -4.70 9.50
C ILE A 163 3.64 -5.76 8.46
N LYS A 164 3.16 -6.94 8.90
CA LYS A 164 2.59 -7.96 8.01
C LYS A 164 1.44 -7.37 7.20
N GLN A 165 0.50 -6.66 7.83
CA GLN A 165 -0.63 -6.04 7.13
C GLN A 165 -0.16 -5.04 6.05
N ILE A 166 0.81 -4.18 6.35
CA ILE A 166 1.40 -3.27 5.36
C ILE A 166 2.00 -4.06 4.19
N PHE A 167 2.83 -5.06 4.49
CA PHE A 167 3.51 -5.84 3.46
C PHE A 167 2.51 -6.58 2.57
N VAL A 168 1.47 -7.18 3.16
CA VAL A 168 0.41 -7.91 2.44
C VAL A 168 -0.41 -6.95 1.56
N ASN A 169 -0.77 -5.77 2.07
CA ASN A 169 -1.46 -4.74 1.28
C ASN A 169 -0.65 -4.29 0.07
N VAL A 170 0.62 -3.94 0.29
CA VAL A 170 1.55 -3.53 -0.76
C VAL A 170 1.74 -4.66 -1.79
N SER A 171 1.87 -5.89 -1.30
CA SER A 171 2.03 -7.06 -2.16
C SER A 171 0.79 -7.29 -3.01
N TYR A 172 -0.40 -7.20 -2.42
CA TYR A 172 -1.65 -7.41 -3.15
C TYR A 172 -1.82 -6.37 -4.26
N ASP A 173 -1.54 -5.10 -3.97
CA ASP A 173 -1.58 -4.03 -4.98
C ASP A 173 -0.58 -4.26 -6.11
N CYS A 174 0.68 -4.56 -5.77
CA CYS A 174 1.73 -4.79 -6.76
C CYS A 174 1.42 -6.00 -7.64
N VAL A 175 1.01 -7.13 -7.04
CA VAL A 175 0.65 -8.34 -7.79
C VAL A 175 -0.55 -8.10 -8.68
N SER A 176 -1.57 -7.41 -8.19
CA SER A 176 -2.77 -7.08 -8.96
C SER A 176 -2.45 -6.28 -10.21
N ARG A 177 -1.69 -5.19 -10.06
CA ARG A 177 -1.27 -4.34 -11.18
C ARG A 177 -0.35 -5.09 -12.15
N MET A 178 0.58 -5.91 -11.64
CA MET A 178 1.48 -6.69 -12.48
C MET A 178 0.76 -7.81 -13.24
N TYR A 179 -0.28 -8.42 -12.67
CA TYR A 179 -1.12 -9.40 -13.35
C TYR A 179 -1.74 -8.77 -14.60
N LEU A 180 -2.37 -7.61 -14.45
CA LEU A 180 -3.01 -6.86 -15.54
C LEU A 180 -2.00 -6.41 -16.60
N ASP A 181 -0.89 -5.81 -16.17
CA ASP A 181 0.20 -5.40 -17.06
C ASP A 181 0.70 -6.55 -17.93
N CYS A 182 0.92 -7.72 -17.32
CA CYS A 182 1.40 -8.90 -18.03
C CYS A 182 0.30 -9.52 -18.91
N LEU A 183 -0.95 -9.47 -18.45
CA LEU A 183 -2.12 -9.97 -19.19
C LEU A 183 -2.31 -9.19 -20.50
N ILE A 184 -2.37 -7.85 -20.46
CA ILE A 184 -2.57 -7.01 -21.65
C ILE A 184 -1.41 -7.15 -22.64
N LYS A 185 -0.18 -7.37 -22.15
CA LYS A 185 1.01 -7.63 -22.98
C LYS A 185 1.05 -9.04 -23.56
N SER A 186 0.20 -9.95 -23.09
CA SER A 186 0.09 -11.31 -23.63
C SER A 186 -0.75 -11.34 -24.91
N LYS A 187 -0.72 -12.47 -25.64
CA LYS A 187 -1.59 -12.67 -26.81
C LYS A 187 -2.83 -13.46 -26.41
N PHE A 188 -4.00 -12.84 -26.48
CA PHE A 188 -5.28 -13.48 -26.16
C PHE A 188 -5.48 -14.81 -26.90
N SER A 189 -5.15 -14.88 -28.20
CA SER A 189 -5.26 -16.12 -28.99
C SER A 189 -4.39 -17.27 -28.48
N ARG A 190 -3.23 -16.98 -27.87
CA ARG A 190 -2.36 -18.00 -27.26
C ARG A 190 -2.96 -18.49 -25.95
N LEU A 191 -3.50 -17.59 -25.14
CA LEU A 191 -4.17 -17.94 -23.90
C LEU A 191 -5.45 -18.75 -24.16
N LYS A 192 -6.27 -18.35 -25.14
CA LYS A 192 -7.46 -19.09 -25.57
C LYS A 192 -7.12 -20.51 -26.02
N ARG A 193 -6.03 -20.70 -26.77
CA ARG A 193 -5.57 -22.04 -27.16
C ARG A 193 -5.15 -22.91 -25.97
N ARG A 194 -4.57 -22.30 -24.94
CA ARG A 194 -4.05 -23.00 -23.77
C ARG A 194 -5.13 -23.32 -22.74
N TRP A 195 -5.95 -22.32 -22.42
CA TRP A 195 -6.90 -22.38 -21.32
C TRP A 195 -8.32 -22.69 -21.80
N GLY A 196 -8.60 -22.60 -23.11
CA GLY A 196 -9.96 -22.65 -23.64
C GLY A 196 -10.71 -21.39 -23.24
N ASN A 197 -11.39 -21.43 -22.10
CA ASN A 197 -12.14 -20.31 -21.56
C ASN A 197 -11.22 -19.36 -20.76
N VAL A 198 -10.69 -18.35 -21.44
CA VAL A 198 -9.80 -17.34 -20.83
C VAL A 198 -10.48 -16.57 -19.70
N GLY A 199 -11.77 -16.27 -19.82
CA GLY A 199 -12.51 -15.48 -18.81
C GLY A 199 -12.69 -16.25 -17.50
N GLU A 200 -13.08 -17.52 -17.61
CA GLU A 200 -13.19 -18.43 -16.46
C GLU A 200 -11.82 -18.61 -15.77
N ARG A 201 -10.76 -18.85 -16.55
CA ARG A 201 -9.42 -18.98 -15.97
C ARG A 201 -8.93 -17.73 -15.24
N ILE A 202 -9.18 -16.56 -15.80
CA ILE A 202 -8.85 -15.28 -15.13
C ILE A 202 -9.67 -15.13 -13.84
N SER A 203 -10.94 -15.54 -13.86
CA SER A 203 -11.80 -15.49 -12.66
C SER A 203 -11.28 -16.42 -11.56
N GLU A 204 -10.86 -17.64 -11.91
CA GLU A 204 -10.20 -18.57 -10.99
C GLU A 204 -8.91 -17.98 -10.40
N ASP A 205 -8.04 -17.42 -11.25
CA ASP A 205 -6.78 -16.82 -10.80
C ASP A 205 -7.05 -15.67 -9.82
N ILE A 206 -8.03 -14.81 -10.12
CA ILE A 206 -8.38 -13.66 -9.28
C ILE A 206 -8.97 -14.11 -7.94
N LEU A 207 -9.84 -15.12 -7.95
CA LEU A 207 -10.38 -15.71 -6.72
C LEU A 207 -9.27 -16.34 -5.87
N SER A 208 -8.35 -17.07 -6.49
CA SER A 208 -7.20 -17.67 -5.79
C SER A 208 -6.31 -16.62 -5.13
N LEU A 209 -5.96 -15.55 -5.86
CA LEU A 209 -5.21 -14.42 -5.32
C LEU A 209 -5.97 -13.75 -4.18
N HIS A 210 -7.25 -13.43 -4.39
CA HIS A 210 -8.07 -12.73 -3.39
C HIS A 210 -8.21 -13.52 -2.09
N ASN A 211 -8.47 -14.82 -2.18
CA ASN A 211 -8.58 -15.70 -1.01
C ASN A 211 -7.26 -15.73 -0.24
N THR A 212 -6.15 -15.91 -0.94
CA THR A 212 -4.83 -15.96 -0.30
C THR A 212 -4.47 -14.66 0.41
N PHE A 213 -4.70 -13.51 -0.23
CA PHE A 213 -4.44 -12.21 0.39
C PHE A 213 -5.41 -11.91 1.54
N THR A 214 -6.66 -12.39 1.47
CA THR A 214 -7.63 -12.26 2.57
C THR A 214 -7.24 -13.12 3.77
N GLU A 215 -6.76 -14.34 3.56
CA GLU A 215 -6.25 -15.20 4.63
C GLU A 215 -5.00 -14.60 5.31
N LEU A 216 -4.16 -13.93 4.53
CA LEU A 216 -2.98 -13.24 5.04
C LEU A 216 -3.32 -11.94 5.78
N ASN A 217 -4.39 -11.26 5.39
CA ASN A 217 -4.78 -9.94 5.86
C ASN A 217 -6.10 -10.01 6.63
N VAL A 218 -6.00 -10.19 7.95
CA VAL A 218 -7.15 -10.47 8.84
C VAL A 218 -8.21 -9.34 8.87
N SER A 219 -7.98 -8.16 8.27
CA SER A 219 -8.96 -7.09 8.18
C SER A 219 -9.66 -7.00 6.81
N ALA A 220 -10.99 -6.98 6.80
CA ALA A 220 -11.81 -6.93 5.59
C ALA A 220 -11.86 -5.55 4.91
N ASP A 221 -11.51 -4.48 5.61
CA ASP A 221 -11.84 -3.09 5.22
C ASP A 221 -10.85 -2.46 4.21
N GLN A 222 -9.74 -3.15 3.89
CA GLN A 222 -8.68 -2.65 2.99
C GLN A 222 -8.47 -3.56 1.76
N LYS A 223 -9.52 -4.26 1.32
CA LYS A 223 -9.42 -5.20 0.20
C LYS A 223 -9.20 -4.46 -1.13
N ASN A 224 -8.18 -4.88 -1.87
CA ASN A 224 -7.98 -4.43 -3.24
C ASN A 224 -9.02 -5.10 -4.16
N HIS A 225 -10.06 -4.35 -4.51
CA HIS A 225 -11.11 -4.82 -5.42
C HIS A 225 -10.78 -4.60 -6.91
N LEU A 226 -9.58 -4.10 -7.23
CA LEU A 226 -9.19 -3.77 -8.61
C LEU A 226 -9.32 -4.96 -9.56
N LEU A 227 -8.70 -6.09 -9.20
CA LEU A 227 -8.76 -7.30 -10.03
C LEU A 227 -10.19 -7.83 -10.14
N GLN A 228 -10.95 -7.84 -9.05
CA GLN A 228 -12.33 -8.30 -9.03
C GLN A 228 -13.20 -7.47 -9.97
N ARG A 229 -13.10 -6.14 -9.92
CA ARG A 229 -13.84 -5.27 -10.84
C ARG A 229 -13.40 -5.42 -12.29
N LEU A 230 -12.11 -5.63 -12.54
CA LEU A 230 -11.60 -5.84 -13.89
C LEU A 230 -11.98 -7.21 -14.46
N SER A 231 -12.21 -8.22 -13.63
CA SER A 231 -12.77 -9.49 -14.10
C SER A 231 -14.19 -9.31 -14.64
N GLU A 232 -15.01 -8.47 -13.99
CA GLU A 232 -16.35 -8.11 -14.47
C GLU A 232 -16.27 -7.51 -15.88
N VAL A 233 -15.33 -6.60 -16.14
CA VAL A 233 -15.10 -6.02 -17.48
C VAL A 233 -14.75 -7.10 -18.52
N LEU A 234 -13.99 -8.13 -18.13
CA LEU A 234 -13.56 -9.19 -19.04
C LEU A 234 -14.66 -10.22 -19.36
N LEU A 235 -15.62 -10.40 -18.46
CA LEU A 235 -16.70 -11.38 -18.59
C LEU A 235 -17.85 -10.90 -19.48
N HIS A 236 -18.15 -9.59 -19.50
CA HIS A 236 -19.25 -9.05 -20.30
C HIS A 236 -18.98 -9.14 -21.81
N THR A 237 -19.88 -9.77 -22.56
CA THR A 237 -19.87 -9.80 -24.04
C THR A 237 -20.76 -8.72 -24.66
N ASP A 238 -21.69 -8.18 -23.88
CA ASP A 238 -22.64 -7.17 -24.30
C ASP A 238 -22.06 -5.75 -24.12
N VAL A 239 -22.29 -4.89 -25.12
CA VAL A 239 -21.74 -3.53 -25.16
C VAL A 239 -22.40 -2.63 -24.11
N ASP A 240 -23.71 -2.77 -23.88
CA ASP A 240 -24.43 -1.92 -22.92
C ASP A 240 -24.11 -2.31 -21.48
N ALA A 241 -24.01 -3.61 -21.19
CA ALA A 241 -23.51 -4.10 -19.90
C ALA A 241 -22.06 -3.65 -19.63
N LEU A 242 -21.22 -3.60 -20.67
CA LEU A 242 -19.87 -3.04 -20.57
C LEU A 242 -19.86 -1.56 -20.25
N LYS A 243 -20.73 -0.75 -20.85
CA LYS A 243 -20.85 0.68 -20.51
C LYS A 243 -21.13 0.85 -19.02
N ILE A 244 -22.10 0.11 -18.48
CA ILE A 244 -22.48 0.19 -17.06
C ILE A 244 -21.30 -0.22 -16.16
N THR A 245 -20.67 -1.36 -16.47
CA THR A 245 -19.55 -1.90 -15.68
C THR A 245 -18.34 -0.96 -15.71
N CYS A 246 -17.98 -0.45 -16.90
CA CYS A 246 -16.89 0.51 -17.05
C CYS A 246 -17.21 1.84 -16.35
N CYS A 247 -18.44 2.36 -16.42
CA CYS A 247 -18.83 3.57 -15.67
C CYS A 247 -18.59 3.41 -14.16
N ALA A 248 -19.02 2.29 -13.58
CA ALA A 248 -18.79 1.99 -12.16
C ALA A 248 -17.29 1.90 -11.85
N PHE A 249 -16.51 1.29 -12.74
CA PHE A 249 -15.08 1.15 -12.57
C PHE A 249 -14.32 2.48 -12.64
N PHE A 250 -14.64 3.35 -13.61
CA PHE A 250 -14.04 4.68 -13.72
C PHE A 250 -14.39 5.60 -12.54
N ARG A 251 -15.55 5.39 -11.90
CA ARG A 251 -15.91 6.07 -10.65
C ARG A 251 -15.07 5.57 -9.48
N ASP A 252 -14.94 4.26 -9.33
CA ASP A 252 -14.31 3.64 -8.16
C ASP A 252 -12.76 3.65 -8.26
N PHE A 253 -12.20 3.60 -9.48
CA PHE A 253 -10.77 3.50 -9.77
C PHE A 253 -10.37 4.37 -10.97
N PRO A 254 -10.46 5.71 -10.89
CA PRO A 254 -10.31 6.59 -12.06
C PRO A 254 -8.95 6.48 -12.75
N GLN A 255 -7.86 6.35 -11.98
CA GLN A 255 -6.50 6.28 -12.52
C GLN A 255 -6.25 4.93 -13.21
N GLU A 256 -6.58 3.83 -12.53
CA GLU A 256 -6.44 2.48 -13.05
C GLU A 256 -7.36 2.24 -14.25
N SER A 257 -8.54 2.84 -14.25
CA SER A 257 -9.49 2.75 -15.37
C SER A 257 -8.92 3.30 -16.66
N GLU A 258 -8.35 4.50 -16.62
CA GLU A 258 -7.68 5.10 -17.76
C GLU A 258 -6.50 4.27 -18.25
N GLN A 259 -5.76 3.66 -17.32
CA GLN A 259 -4.60 2.83 -17.64
C GLN A 259 -4.97 1.49 -18.28
N TYR A 260 -5.97 0.78 -17.71
CA TYR A 260 -6.18 -0.64 -17.98
C TYR A 260 -7.37 -0.92 -18.90
N VAL A 261 -8.50 -0.24 -18.74
CA VAL A 261 -9.75 -0.57 -19.46
C VAL A 261 -9.58 -0.49 -21.00
N PRO A 262 -9.01 0.58 -21.58
CA PRO A 262 -8.82 0.63 -23.03
C PRO A 262 -7.95 -0.51 -23.56
N GLY A 263 -6.90 -0.87 -22.80
CA GLY A 263 -6.00 -1.97 -23.14
C GLY A 263 -6.70 -3.32 -23.10
N LEU A 264 -7.51 -3.59 -22.07
CA LEU A 264 -8.23 -4.85 -21.90
C LEU A 264 -9.29 -5.07 -22.97
N LEU A 265 -10.09 -4.04 -23.29
CA LEU A 265 -11.13 -4.12 -24.31
C LEU A 265 -10.54 -4.46 -25.68
N ARG A 266 -9.42 -3.81 -26.05
CA ARG A 266 -8.69 -4.10 -27.29
C ARG A 266 -8.00 -5.46 -27.26
N TRP A 267 -7.38 -5.82 -26.14
CA TRP A 267 -6.65 -7.07 -25.96
C TRP A 267 -7.55 -8.30 -26.18
N ARG A 268 -8.81 -8.25 -25.72
CA ARG A 268 -9.78 -9.33 -25.92
C ARG A 268 -10.11 -9.54 -27.41
N GLY A 269 -10.09 -8.48 -28.21
CA GLY A 269 -10.30 -8.52 -29.66
C GLY A 269 -11.71 -8.95 -30.11
N VAL A 270 -12.69 -8.91 -29.20
CA VAL A 270 -14.09 -9.27 -29.49
C VAL A 270 -14.90 -8.08 -29.98
N PHE A 271 -14.48 -6.86 -29.62
CA PHE A 271 -15.18 -5.62 -29.95
C PHE A 271 -14.49 -4.90 -31.11
N SER A 272 -15.29 -4.28 -31.98
CA SER A 272 -14.78 -3.35 -32.98
C SER A 272 -14.25 -2.07 -32.34
N GLU A 273 -13.32 -1.38 -33.00
CA GLU A 273 -12.79 -0.08 -32.50
C GLU A 273 -13.90 0.96 -32.26
N ARG A 274 -14.99 0.90 -33.03
CA ARG A 274 -16.15 1.77 -32.81
C ARG A 274 -16.84 1.47 -31.49
N GLN A 275 -17.07 0.18 -31.18
CA GLN A 275 -17.68 -0.24 -29.91
C GLN A 275 -16.77 0.07 -28.72
N VAL A 276 -15.45 -0.15 -28.86
CA VAL A 276 -14.49 0.21 -27.81
C VAL A 276 -14.54 1.71 -27.53
N ARG A 277 -14.55 2.54 -28.58
CA ARG A 277 -14.66 4.00 -28.42
C ARG A 277 -15.97 4.40 -27.74
N GLU A 278 -17.08 3.83 -28.18
CA GLU A 278 -18.40 4.10 -27.60
C GLU A 278 -18.46 3.77 -26.09
N VAL A 279 -17.92 2.62 -25.68
CA VAL A 279 -17.84 2.26 -24.25
C VAL A 279 -16.99 3.26 -23.46
N LEU A 280 -15.83 3.65 -24.00
CA LEU A 280 -14.91 4.57 -23.32
C LEU A 280 -15.46 6.00 -23.23
N ASP A 281 -16.11 6.49 -24.28
CA ASP A 281 -16.69 7.85 -24.31
C ASP A 281 -17.79 7.97 -23.25
N VAL A 282 -18.73 7.02 -23.22
CA VAL A 282 -19.80 6.98 -22.21
C VAL A 282 -19.24 6.88 -20.79
N SER A 283 -18.24 6.02 -20.58
CA SER A 283 -17.63 5.81 -19.26
C SER A 283 -16.93 7.06 -18.72
N ARG A 284 -16.27 7.83 -19.61
CA ARG A 284 -15.59 9.07 -19.25
C ARG A 284 -16.54 10.23 -19.01
N GLU A 285 -17.58 10.38 -19.83
CA GLU A 285 -18.61 11.41 -19.61
C GLU A 285 -19.28 11.26 -18.24
N PHE A 286 -19.60 10.02 -17.85
CA PHE A 286 -20.19 9.73 -16.53
C PHE A 286 -19.23 10.06 -15.37
N SER A 287 -17.93 9.90 -15.59
CA SER A 287 -16.89 10.19 -14.60
C SER A 287 -16.65 11.69 -14.43
N LEU A 288 -16.75 12.46 -15.51
CA LEU A 288 -16.62 13.92 -15.50
C LEU A 288 -17.88 14.62 -14.95
N GLY A 289 -19.05 13.99 -15.07
CA GLY A 289 -20.32 14.49 -14.53
C GLY A 289 -20.44 14.44 -12.99
N LEU A 290 -19.51 13.78 -12.31
CA LEU A 290 -19.48 13.59 -10.86
C LEU A 290 -18.29 14.28 -10.19
N LYS A 291 -17.86 15.45 -10.68
CA LYS A 291 -17.20 16.38 -9.76
C LYS A 291 -18.16 16.58 -8.58
N PRO A 292 -17.73 16.34 -7.32
CA PRO A 292 -18.59 16.63 -6.19
C PRO A 292 -19.00 18.09 -6.34
N ARG A 293 -20.29 18.34 -6.56
CA ARG A 293 -20.82 19.67 -6.35
C ARG A 293 -20.46 19.96 -4.92
N HIS A 294 -19.47 20.83 -4.70
CA HIS A 294 -19.37 21.54 -3.45
C HIS A 294 -20.76 22.12 -3.25
N VAL A 295 -21.53 21.49 -2.37
CA VAL A 295 -22.63 22.15 -1.71
C VAL A 295 -21.94 23.28 -0.99
N THR A 296 -21.86 24.41 -1.67
CA THR A 296 -21.63 25.69 -1.04
C THR A 296 -22.78 25.76 -0.04
N SER A 297 -22.46 25.51 1.22
CA SER A 297 -23.28 25.90 2.34
C SER A 297 -23.42 27.41 2.22
N GLN A 298 -24.41 27.84 1.45
CA GLN A 298 -24.88 29.20 1.48
C GLN A 298 -25.31 29.45 2.94
N PRO A 299 -24.76 30.48 3.60
CA PRO A 299 -25.24 30.82 4.93
C PRO A 299 -26.71 31.22 4.78
N LEU A 300 -27.58 30.54 5.53
CA LEU A 300 -28.97 30.92 5.69
C LEU A 300 -29.00 32.37 6.21
N LYS A 301 -29.20 33.31 5.29
CA LYS A 301 -29.68 34.65 5.60
C LYS A 301 -31.20 34.57 5.78
N GLY A 302 -31.63 34.65 7.02
CA GLY A 302 -33.00 34.93 7.47
C GLY A 302 -32.90 35.18 8.97
N LEU A 303 -32.77 36.42 9.48
CA LEU A 303 -33.79 37.45 9.65
C LEU A 303 -35.06 36.96 10.35
N PHE A 304 -35.43 37.78 11.35
CA PHE A 304 -36.55 37.73 12.29
C PHE A 304 -36.36 36.91 13.57
N CYS A 305 -36.78 37.33 14.76
CA CYS A 305 -37.10 38.61 15.42
C CYS A 305 -37.73 38.18 16.76
N CYS A 306 -37.43 38.90 17.84
CA CYS A 306 -38.21 39.09 19.08
C CYS A 306 -39.27 38.04 19.47
N LEU A 307 -39.04 37.36 20.61
CA LEU A 307 -39.83 37.51 21.85
C LEU A 307 -39.03 36.94 23.03
#